data_AF-A0A1V4RA60-F1
#
_entry.id   AF-A0A1V4RA60-F1
#
_cell.length_a   1.000
_cell.length_b   1.000
_cell.length_c   1.000
_cell.angle_alpha   90.00
_cell.angle_beta   90.00
_cell.angle_gamma   90.00
#
_symmetry.space_group_name_H-M   'P 1'
#
loop_
_entity.id
_entity.type
_entity.pdbx_description
1 polymer ?
#
loop_
_entity_poly.entity_id
_entity_poly.type
_entity_poly.pdbx_seq_one_letter_code
_entity_poly.pdbx_strand_id
1 'polypeptide(L)' 'PSRIEEMVNDNVRRKFIEGELDERDLTLKDLEKIAESFIRVLNATFHTRITYPQDDTDKKSSKNQENKTG' A
#
# COMPACT_ATOMS: atom_id res chain seq x y z
N PRO A 1 -1.47 -0.48 -11.43
CA PRO A 1 -0.43 0.15 -10.58
C PRO A 1 -0.95 1.45 -9.98
N SER A 2 -0.61 1.75 -8.73
CA SER A 2 -0.88 3.07 -8.16
C SER A 2 0.09 4.11 -8.75
N ARG A 3 -0.28 5.40 -8.77
CA ARG A 3 0.61 6.47 -9.23
C ARG A 3 1.95 6.50 -8.46
N ILE A 4 1.92 6.14 -7.18
CA ILE A 4 3.13 6.05 -6.33
C ILE A 4 4.00 4.89 -6.78
N GLU A 5 3.40 3.73 -7.05
CA GLU A 5 4.10 2.55 -7.53
C GLU A 5 4.77 2.77 -8.89
N GLU A 6 4.07 3.37 -9.86
CA GLU A 6 4.67 3.77 -11.14
C GLU A 6 5.85 4.72 -10.95
N MET A 7 5.68 5.77 -10.15
CA MET A 7 6.75 6.73 -9.87
C MET A 7 7.98 6.07 -9.23
N VAL A 8 7.79 5.17 -8.27
CA VAL A 8 8.91 4.48 -7.60
C VAL A 8 9.61 3.55 -8.59
N ASN A 9 8.87 2.75 -9.34
CA ASN A 9 9.43 1.82 -10.31
C ASN A 9 10.21 2.55 -11.43
N ASP A 10 9.68 3.66 -11.93
CA ASP A 10 10.38 4.49 -12.91
C ASP A 10 11.68 5.07 -12.36
N ASN A 11 11.66 5.51 -11.09
CA ASN A 11 12.86 6.05 -10.45
C ASN A 11 13.94 4.97 -10.26
N VAL A 12 13.57 3.79 -9.74
CA VAL A 12 14.47 2.66 -9.55
C VAL A 12 15.06 2.21 -10.88
N ARG A 13 14.21 2.07 -11.92
CA ARG A 13 14.64 1.70 -13.26
C ARG A 13 15.61 2.71 -13.87
N ARG A 14 15.32 4.01 -13.71
CA ARG A 14 16.19 5.08 -14.20
C ARG A 14 17.57 5.01 -13.55
N LYS A 15 17.63 4.87 -12.22
CA LYS A 15 18.88 4.74 -11.47
C LYS A 15 19.70 3.51 -11.87
N PHE A 16 19.02 2.40 -12.17
CA PHE A 16 19.65 1.21 -12.71
C PHE A 16 20.23 1.43 -14.11
N ILE A 17 19.47 2.04 -15.03
CA ILE A 17 19.93 2.32 -16.41
C ILE A 17 21.07 3.34 -16.45
N GLU A 18 21.03 4.34 -15.57
CA GLU A 18 22.07 5.37 -15.43
C GLU A 18 23.37 4.81 -14.82
N GLY A 19 23.40 3.55 -14.39
CA GLY A 19 24.58 2.90 -13.81
C GLY A 19 24.96 3.43 -12.42
N GLU A 20 24.07 4.19 -11.76
CA GLU A 20 24.36 4.80 -10.46
C GLU A 20 24.57 3.77 -9.33
N LEU A 21 24.23 2.50 -9.60
CA LEU A 21 24.33 1.39 -8.66
C LEU A 21 25.38 0.34 -9.08
N ASP A 22 26.18 0.59 -10.12
CA ASP A 22 27.09 -0.40 -10.72
C ASP A 22 28.22 -0.85 -9.77
N GLU A 23 28.63 -0.01 -8.83
CA GLU A 23 29.64 -0.35 -7.81
C GLU A 23 29.06 -1.14 -6.63
N ARG A 24 27.80 -1.58 -6.71
CA ARG A 24 27.09 -2.28 -5.62
C ARG A 24 26.69 -3.67 -6.07
N ASP A 25 26.88 -4.64 -5.19
CA ASP A 25 26.46 -6.04 -5.39
C ASP A 25 24.96 -6.20 -5.15
N LEU A 26 24.13 -5.48 -5.92
CA LEU A 26 22.68 -5.56 -5.86
C LEU A 26 22.15 -6.51 -6.93
N THR A 27 21.31 -7.45 -6.53
CA THR A 27 20.56 -8.27 -7.48
C THR A 27 19.28 -7.56 -7.91
N LEU A 28 18.68 -7.98 -9.03
CA LEU A 28 17.35 -7.48 -9.45
C LEU A 28 16.30 -7.69 -8.35
N LYS A 29 16.39 -8.80 -7.61
CA LYS A 29 15.50 -9.09 -6.48
C LYS A 29 15.68 -8.09 -5.33
N ASP A 30 16.88 -7.55 -5.14
CA ASP A 30 17.10 -6.53 -4.11
C ASP A 30 16.55 -5.17 -4.55
N LEU A 31 16.65 -4.85 -5.85
CA LEU A 31 15.98 -3.66 -6.41
C LEU A 31 14.46 -3.72 -6.26
N GLU A 32 13.85 -4.90 -6.45
CA GLU A 32 12.43 -5.14 -6.22
C GLU A 32 12.04 -4.90 -4.76
N LYS A 33 12.78 -5.47 -3.79
CA LYS A 33 12.55 -5.23 -2.36
C LYS A 33 12.71 -3.76 -1.97
N ILE A 34 13.68 -3.07 -2.57
CA ILE A 34 13.89 -1.63 -2.36
C ILE A 34 12.66 -0.86 -2.84
N ALA A 35 12.19 -1.13 -4.06
CA ALA A 35 11.00 -0.50 -4.63
C ALA A 35 9.76 -0.73 -3.75
N GLU A 36 9.51 -1.98 -3.34
CA GLU A 36 8.41 -2.34 -2.44
C GLU A 36 8.46 -1.57 -1.11
N SER A 37 9.66 -1.45 -0.53
CA SER A 37 9.87 -0.72 0.72
C SER A 37 9.52 0.76 0.58
N PHE A 38 9.96 1.40 -0.51
CA PHE A 38 9.60 2.80 -0.80
C PHE A 38 8.10 2.96 -1.04
N ILE A 39 7.48 2.08 -1.83
CA ILE A 39 6.04 2.12 -2.10
C ILE A 39 5.25 2.04 -0.80
N ARG A 40 5.62 1.13 0.11
CA ARG A 40 4.96 0.98 1.42
C ARG A 40 5.05 2.27 2.25
N VAL A 41 6.24 2.86 2.36
CA VAL A 41 6.47 4.07 3.15
C VAL A 41 5.74 5.27 2.53
N LEU A 42 5.82 5.45 1.21
CA LEU A 42 5.18 6.56 0.52
C LEU A 42 3.65 6.42 0.54
N ASN A 43 3.11 5.22 0.36
CA ASN A 43 1.68 4.97 0.53
C ASN A 43 1.23 5.32 1.96
N ALA A 44 1.95 4.90 3.00
CA ALA A 44 1.63 5.27 4.38
C ALA A 44 1.70 6.79 4.64
N THR A 45 2.60 7.48 3.94
CA THR A 45 2.81 8.94 4.09
C THR A 45 1.74 9.75 3.34
N PHE A 46 1.36 9.31 2.14
CA PHE A 46 0.43 10.02 1.25
C PHE A 46 -1.02 9.52 1.35
N HIS A 47 -1.26 8.42 2.05
CA HIS A 47 -2.60 8.10 2.54
C HIS A 47 -2.90 8.97 3.75
N THR A 48 -3.69 10.03 3.54
CA THR A 48 -4.38 10.77 4.60
C THR A 48 -5.05 9.77 5.55
N ARG A 49 -4.60 9.67 6.81
CA ARG A 49 -5.11 8.79 7.89
C ARG A 49 -6.24 7.86 7.43
N ILE A 50 -5.90 6.67 6.95
CA ILE A 50 -6.91 5.64 6.73
C ILE A 50 -7.40 5.25 8.12
N THR A 51 -8.64 5.60 8.43
CA THR A 51 -9.40 5.06 9.56
C THR A 51 -9.16 3.56 9.58
N TYR A 52 -8.69 3.02 10.70
CA TYR A 52 -8.54 1.58 10.87
C TYR A 52 -9.83 0.89 10.40
N PRO A 53 -9.75 -0.22 9.63
CA PRO A 53 -10.92 -1.07 9.49
C PRO A 53 -11.34 -1.41 10.93
N GLN A 54 -12.48 -0.87 11.38
CA GLN A 54 -13.07 -1.40 12.61
C GLN A 54 -13.29 -2.86 12.29
N ASP A 55 -12.69 -3.72 13.11
CA ASP A 55 -12.84 -5.16 13.01
C ASP A 55 -14.32 -5.47 12.76
N ASP A 56 -14.64 -6.11 11.63
CA ASP A 56 -15.95 -6.71 11.36
C ASP A 56 -16.14 -7.95 12.26
N THR A 57 -15.90 -7.78 13.56
CA THR A 57 -16.26 -8.70 14.62
C THR A 57 -17.22 -7.96 15.53
N ASP A 58 -18.49 -8.34 15.44
CA ASP A 58 -19.60 -8.04 16.35
C ASP A 58 -20.68 -7.11 15.79
N LYS A 59 -21.63 -7.71 15.06
CA LYS A 59 -23.03 -7.83 15.53
C LYS A 59 -23.90 -8.65 14.57
N LYS A 60 -23.79 -9.98 14.68
CA LYS A 60 -24.98 -10.84 14.66
C LYS A 60 -25.60 -10.71 16.06
N SER A 61 -26.69 -9.95 16.20
CA SER A 61 -27.77 -10.15 17.19
C SER A 61 -28.64 -8.89 17.29
N SER A 62 -29.76 -8.85 16.57
CA SER A 62 -31.06 -8.49 17.15
C SER A 62 -32.16 -8.91 16.19
N LYS A 63 -32.95 -9.86 16.69
CA LYS A 63 -34.06 -10.54 16.08
C LYS A 63 -35.33 -9.72 16.38
N ASN A 64 -36.18 -9.57 15.36
CA ASN A 64 -37.65 -9.62 15.41
C ASN A 64 -38.51 -8.63 16.22
N GLN A 65 -39.71 -8.41 15.64
CA GLN A 65 -41.01 -7.97 16.20
C GLN A 65 -41.20 -6.46 16.44
N GLU A 66 -42.35 -5.83 16.26
CA GLU A 66 -43.62 -6.05 15.54
C GLU A 66 -44.47 -4.76 15.84
N ASN A 67 -45.38 -4.39 14.94
CA ASN A 67 -46.65 -3.67 15.21
C ASN A 67 -46.76 -2.12 15.37
N LYS A 68 -47.43 -1.56 14.34
CA LYS A 68 -48.69 -0.76 14.36
C LYS A 68 -48.79 0.63 15.05
N THR A 69 -49.19 1.60 14.21
CA THR A 69 -50.32 2.57 14.32
C THR A 69 -49.91 4.03 14.17
N GLY A 70 -50.63 4.72 13.27
CA GLY A 70 -50.62 6.15 12.99
C GLY A 70 -51.36 6.39 11.70
#